data_AF-A0A5C7JNR7-F1
#
_entry.id   AF-A0A5C7JNR7-F1
#
_cell.length_a   1.000
_cell.length_b   1.000
_cell.length_c   1.000
_cell.angle_alpha   90.00
_cell.angle_beta   90.00
_cell.angle_gamma   90.00
#
_symmetry.space_group_name_H-M   'P 1'
#
loop_
_entity.id
_entity.type
_entity.pdbx_description
1 polymer ?
#
loop_
_entity_poly.entity_id
_entity_poly.type
_entity_poly.pdbx_seq_one_letter_code
_entity_poly.pdbx_strand_id
1 'polypeptide(L)'
;MKNSSKTTAKKVTRETIIADLKKVDKQLKKQAGKDSYVTRDYYRRHGKYNESAVVAEFGSFKNAIEIVFKDDGTKVTRDHITNSYIHKDIKNKVFFVSAVIAGAVGREPVYQSIKQFEKHNDAKVVMLSMRGLTEDAGYESRFLELFANDIYADYYFNSNLRATDMKLYPQQMNPLTSLDRIGSKGTSMIIAHSKQQMIVVPTGMKMNPHMLWSTGSITLPYYRQTRSGKLALVEHVEGGLIIEVENENFFHVRQVQFNKDGSFQDMDKVYSASGVTNSQIEAMTLGDIHAGWVDENARKATFEQIETLRPKQVFVGDVLDCSSISHHNAHDLQAKYKLPAHLKTLEQELHTYAKELSLYVKAFPWLKVNLVYGNHEDHLIRYLKEARYAFDLPENHYLALELARDMLDGKNPVEEWCRRNYPDIMSNISWLKKGEDIRIDGIIMS
;
A
#
# COMPACT_ATOMS: atom_id res chain seq x y z
N MET A 1 66.05 -32.87 -48.93
CA MET A 1 64.59 -33.12 -48.96
C MET A 1 64.18 -33.92 -47.74
N LYS A 2 63.48 -33.28 -46.80
CA LYS A 2 62.42 -33.85 -45.94
C LYS A 2 61.89 -32.70 -45.06
N ASN A 3 60.82 -32.07 -45.54
CA ASN A 3 60.02 -31.12 -44.77
C ASN A 3 59.32 -31.89 -43.64
N SER A 4 59.62 -31.55 -42.39
CA SER A 4 58.77 -31.93 -41.25
C SER A 4 57.81 -30.77 -40.97
N SER A 5 56.54 -30.96 -41.35
CA SER A 5 55.46 -30.07 -40.99
C SER A 5 55.26 -30.09 -39.47
N LYS A 6 55.61 -29.01 -38.79
CA LYS A 6 55.19 -28.76 -37.41
C LYS A 6 53.68 -28.54 -37.39
N THR A 7 52.95 -29.56 -36.95
CA THR A 7 51.53 -29.47 -36.63
C THR A 7 51.37 -28.51 -35.45
N THR A 8 50.94 -27.28 -35.71
CA THR A 8 50.58 -26.29 -34.69
C THR A 8 49.45 -26.84 -33.82
N ALA A 9 49.73 -27.06 -32.52
CA ALA A 9 48.69 -27.32 -31.53
C ALA A 9 47.72 -26.13 -31.52
N LYS A 10 46.44 -26.36 -31.86
CA LYS A 10 45.41 -25.32 -31.83
C LYS A 10 45.32 -24.76 -30.41
N LYS A 11 45.75 -23.51 -30.22
CA LYS A 11 45.61 -22.77 -28.97
C LYS A 11 44.14 -22.77 -28.56
N VAL A 12 43.85 -23.13 -27.31
CA VAL A 12 42.50 -23.01 -26.75
C VAL A 12 42.19 -21.52 -26.69
N THR A 13 41.10 -21.13 -27.34
CA THR A 13 40.65 -19.75 -27.47
C THR A 13 39.18 -19.67 -27.09
N ARG A 14 38.74 -18.50 -26.66
CA ARG A 14 37.34 -18.19 -26.36
C ARG A 14 36.38 -18.72 -27.45
N GLU A 15 36.68 -18.50 -28.72
CA GLU A 15 35.85 -18.94 -29.86
C GLU A 15 35.73 -20.46 -29.96
N THR A 16 36.82 -21.18 -29.69
CA THR A 16 36.81 -22.66 -29.72
C THR A 16 36.00 -23.27 -28.58
N ILE A 17 35.96 -22.62 -27.42
CA ILE A 17 35.14 -23.04 -26.26
C ILE A 17 33.66 -22.75 -26.54
N ILE A 18 33.33 -21.60 -27.15
CA ILE A 18 31.94 -21.28 -27.54
C ILE A 18 31.38 -22.35 -28.49
N ALA A 19 32.15 -22.72 -29.51
CA ALA A 19 31.73 -23.73 -30.49
C ALA A 19 31.49 -25.11 -29.85
N ASP A 20 32.30 -25.49 -28.88
CA ASP A 20 32.17 -26.77 -28.16
C ASP A 20 30.95 -26.77 -27.22
N LEU A 21 30.71 -25.70 -26.48
CA LEU A 21 29.52 -25.53 -25.64
C LEU A 21 28.22 -25.63 -26.45
N LYS A 22 28.13 -24.97 -27.61
CA LYS A 22 26.96 -25.07 -28.51
C LYS A 22 26.76 -26.48 -29.07
N LYS A 23 27.85 -27.22 -29.31
CA LYS A 23 27.78 -28.62 -29.77
C LYS A 23 27.24 -29.53 -28.66
N VAL A 24 27.72 -29.37 -27.43
CA VAL A 24 27.28 -30.15 -26.26
C VAL A 24 25.80 -29.87 -25.95
N ASP A 25 25.36 -28.61 -26.04
CA ASP A 25 23.94 -28.23 -25.89
C ASP A 25 23.03 -28.94 -26.91
N LYS A 26 23.43 -28.95 -28.19
CA LYS A 26 22.68 -29.65 -29.24
C LYS A 26 22.57 -31.16 -28.99
N GLN A 27 23.62 -31.77 -28.42
CA GLN A 27 23.59 -33.19 -28.05
C GLN A 27 22.65 -33.43 -26.87
N LEU A 28 22.72 -32.59 -25.84
CA LEU A 28 21.85 -32.68 -24.67
C LEU A 28 20.37 -32.53 -25.05
N LYS A 29 20.03 -31.52 -25.87
CA LYS A 29 18.64 -31.29 -26.32
C LYS A 29 18.07 -32.44 -27.14
N LYS A 30 18.91 -33.18 -27.86
CA LYS A 30 18.50 -34.40 -28.57
C LYS A 30 18.21 -35.57 -27.62
N GLN A 31 18.87 -35.62 -26.47
CA GLN A 31 18.74 -36.71 -25.50
C GLN A 31 17.69 -36.44 -24.42
N ALA A 32 17.58 -35.20 -23.95
CA ALA A 32 16.81 -34.81 -22.78
C ALA A 32 15.65 -33.82 -23.08
N GLY A 33 15.42 -33.51 -24.36
CA GLY A 33 14.35 -32.61 -24.80
C GLY A 33 14.80 -31.15 -24.97
N LYS A 34 13.98 -30.35 -25.65
CA LYS A 34 14.33 -28.98 -26.07
C LYS A 34 14.58 -28.02 -24.89
N ASP A 35 14.00 -28.31 -23.73
CA ASP A 35 14.07 -27.47 -22.52
C ASP A 35 15.26 -27.80 -21.61
N SER A 36 16.12 -28.74 -22.00
CA SER A 36 17.33 -29.10 -21.25
C SER A 36 18.46 -28.10 -21.46
N TYR A 37 19.28 -27.89 -20.42
CA TYR A 37 20.39 -26.93 -20.42
C TYR A 37 21.71 -27.57 -19.95
N VAL A 38 22.83 -27.06 -20.47
CA VAL A 38 24.16 -27.63 -20.20
C VAL A 38 24.61 -27.29 -18.77
N THR A 39 24.58 -28.29 -17.89
CA THR A 39 25.16 -28.17 -16.54
C THR A 39 26.67 -28.35 -16.58
N ARG A 40 27.36 -27.83 -15.54
CA ARG A 40 28.81 -28.02 -15.37
C ARG A 40 29.22 -29.49 -15.43
N ASP A 41 28.50 -30.36 -14.72
CA ASP A 41 28.83 -31.79 -14.65
C ASP A 41 28.53 -32.53 -15.96
N TYR A 42 27.56 -32.05 -16.74
CA TYR A 42 27.31 -32.57 -18.08
C TYR A 42 28.44 -32.15 -19.04
N TYR A 43 28.82 -30.86 -19.03
CA TYR A 43 29.94 -30.39 -19.86
C TYR A 43 31.27 -31.05 -19.49
N ARG A 44 31.53 -31.33 -18.21
CA ARG A 44 32.74 -32.06 -17.79
C ARG A 44 32.83 -33.46 -18.40
N ARG A 45 31.69 -34.11 -18.65
CA ARG A 45 31.61 -35.47 -19.21
C ARG A 45 31.56 -35.50 -20.74
N HIS A 46 31.04 -34.45 -21.36
CA HIS A 46 30.72 -34.43 -22.79
C HIS A 46 31.44 -33.35 -23.59
N GLY A 47 32.03 -32.37 -22.93
CA GLY A 47 32.83 -31.30 -23.51
C GLY A 47 34.26 -31.72 -23.80
N LYS A 48 34.87 -31.02 -24.75
CA LYS A 48 36.24 -31.24 -25.21
C LYS A 48 37.28 -30.54 -24.33
N TYR A 49 36.90 -29.45 -23.67
CA TYR A 49 37.79 -28.62 -22.87
C TYR A 49 37.51 -28.79 -21.37
N ASN A 50 38.57 -28.82 -20.56
CA ASN A 50 38.45 -28.91 -19.11
C ASN A 50 37.94 -27.60 -18.49
N GLU A 51 37.44 -27.68 -17.25
CA GLU A 51 36.85 -26.53 -16.55
C GLU A 51 37.84 -25.37 -16.39
N SER A 52 39.12 -25.68 -16.13
CA SER A 52 40.18 -24.66 -16.00
C SER A 52 40.34 -23.81 -17.26
N ALA A 53 40.21 -24.41 -18.45
CA ALA A 53 40.27 -23.67 -19.72
C ALA A 53 39.03 -22.77 -19.92
N VAL A 54 37.85 -23.22 -19.48
CA VAL A 54 36.62 -22.40 -19.52
C VAL A 54 36.71 -21.23 -18.55
N VAL A 55 37.20 -21.47 -17.33
CA VAL A 55 37.37 -20.43 -16.31
C VAL A 55 38.44 -19.41 -16.72
N ALA A 56 39.53 -19.84 -17.34
CA ALA A 56 40.59 -18.94 -17.81
C ALA A 56 40.09 -17.91 -18.85
N GLU A 57 39.16 -18.30 -19.72
CA GLU A 57 38.66 -17.45 -20.81
C GLU A 57 37.39 -16.66 -20.45
N PHE A 58 36.58 -17.14 -19.49
CA PHE A 58 35.27 -16.56 -19.16
C PHE A 58 35.12 -16.11 -17.69
N GLY A 59 36.11 -16.36 -16.84
CA GLY A 59 36.11 -16.06 -15.40
C GLY A 59 35.27 -17.03 -14.57
N SER A 60 34.21 -17.62 -15.13
CA SER A 60 33.45 -18.71 -14.52
C SER A 60 32.71 -19.54 -15.58
N PHE A 61 32.32 -20.77 -15.22
CA PHE A 61 31.46 -21.59 -16.10
C PHE A 61 30.09 -20.92 -16.32
N LYS A 62 29.53 -20.26 -15.30
CA LYS A 62 28.28 -19.50 -15.38
C LYS A 62 28.36 -18.38 -16.44
N ASN A 63 29.43 -17.58 -16.40
CA ASN A 63 29.66 -16.52 -17.37
C ASN A 63 29.84 -17.09 -18.79
N ALA A 64 30.48 -18.25 -18.93
CA ALA A 64 30.63 -18.93 -20.22
C ALA A 64 29.27 -19.31 -20.79
N ILE A 65 28.37 -19.91 -19.98
CA ILE A 65 27.00 -20.20 -20.38
C ILE A 65 26.27 -18.90 -20.75
N GLU A 66 26.29 -17.89 -19.88
CA GLU A 66 25.61 -16.60 -20.12
C GLU A 66 26.09 -15.88 -21.38
N ILE A 67 27.38 -15.96 -21.72
CA ILE A 67 27.94 -15.32 -22.92
C ILE A 67 27.65 -16.13 -24.19
N VAL A 68 27.77 -17.46 -24.12
CA VAL A 68 27.59 -18.36 -25.27
C VAL A 68 26.12 -18.43 -25.69
N PHE A 69 25.25 -18.40 -24.69
CA PHE A 69 23.82 -18.56 -24.79
C PHE A 69 23.09 -17.24 -24.53
N LYS A 70 23.79 -16.10 -24.51
CA LYS A 70 23.20 -14.75 -24.37
C LYS A 70 22.16 -14.43 -25.44
N ASP A 71 22.26 -15.10 -26.59
CA ASP A 71 21.32 -15.04 -27.71
C ASP A 71 20.41 -16.30 -27.81
N ASP A 72 20.30 -17.12 -26.76
CA ASP A 72 19.49 -18.34 -26.78
C ASP A 72 18.09 -18.23 -26.15
N GLY A 73 17.71 -17.06 -25.65
CA GLY A 73 16.36 -16.84 -25.11
C GLY A 73 16.14 -17.42 -23.71
N THR A 74 17.19 -17.58 -22.90
CA THR A 74 17.06 -17.89 -21.47
C THR A 74 16.37 -16.74 -20.72
N LYS A 75 15.06 -16.90 -20.51
CA LYS A 75 14.21 -16.00 -19.74
C LYS A 75 14.56 -16.08 -18.25
N VAL A 76 14.78 -14.94 -17.59
CA VAL A 76 14.73 -14.90 -16.11
C VAL A 76 13.27 -15.03 -15.71
N THR A 77 12.87 -16.23 -15.33
CA THR A 77 11.52 -16.54 -14.81
C THR A 77 11.46 -16.37 -13.29
N ARG A 78 10.24 -16.43 -12.75
CA ARG A 78 9.99 -16.52 -11.31
C ARG A 78 10.89 -17.59 -10.66
N ASP A 79 11.01 -18.78 -11.21
CA ASP A 79 11.71 -19.89 -10.53
C ASP A 79 13.23 -19.66 -10.35
N HIS A 80 13.81 -18.67 -11.03
CA HIS A 80 15.18 -18.22 -10.77
C HIS A 80 15.30 -17.34 -9.53
N ILE A 81 14.17 -16.84 -9.01
CA ILE A 81 14.08 -16.01 -7.82
C ILE A 81 13.82 -16.93 -6.62
N THR A 82 14.89 -17.34 -5.95
CA THR A 82 14.84 -18.07 -4.67
C THR A 82 15.39 -17.25 -3.51
N ASN A 83 15.69 -15.98 -3.74
CA ASN A 83 16.33 -15.13 -2.75
C ASN A 83 15.33 -14.76 -1.65
N SER A 84 15.57 -15.28 -0.46
CA SER A 84 15.04 -14.73 0.77
C SER A 84 16.09 -13.79 1.35
N TYR A 85 15.70 -12.55 1.67
CA TYR A 85 16.59 -11.58 2.30
C TYR A 85 16.10 -11.22 3.70
N ILE A 86 17.01 -11.31 4.67
CA ILE A 86 16.77 -10.85 6.03
C ILE A 86 17.52 -9.53 6.18
N HIS A 87 16.78 -8.44 6.39
CA HIS A 87 17.38 -7.16 6.69
C HIS A 87 17.90 -7.20 8.13
N LYS A 88 19.23 -7.22 8.30
CA LYS A 88 19.89 -7.34 9.61
C LYS A 88 20.41 -6.01 10.16
N ASP A 89 20.53 -5.00 9.30
CA ASP A 89 21.01 -3.67 9.65
C ASP A 89 19.96 -2.66 9.19
N ILE A 90 19.31 -1.92 10.10
CA ILE A 90 18.38 -0.82 9.79
C ILE A 90 19.15 0.40 9.28
N LYS A 91 20.02 0.20 8.28
CA LYS A 91 20.74 1.30 7.63
C LYS A 91 19.77 2.08 6.74
N ASN A 92 18.88 1.37 6.06
CA ASN A 92 17.83 1.96 5.24
C ASN A 92 16.53 1.92 6.05
N LYS A 93 15.96 3.10 6.31
CA LYS A 93 14.70 3.23 7.05
C LYS A 93 13.48 3.23 6.15
N VAL A 94 13.65 3.44 4.84
CA VAL A 94 12.55 3.61 3.90
C VAL A 94 12.66 2.58 2.77
N PHE A 95 11.54 1.98 2.39
CA PHE A 95 11.45 1.00 1.33
C PHE A 95 10.30 1.30 0.38
N PHE A 96 10.52 1.09 -0.91
CA PHE A 96 9.44 1.00 -1.90
C PHE A 96 9.22 -0.46 -2.25
N VAL A 97 8.02 -0.97 -1.97
CA VAL A 97 7.66 -2.38 -2.15
C VAL A 97 6.55 -2.51 -3.17
N SER A 98 6.76 -3.29 -4.22
CA SER A 98 5.70 -3.58 -5.19
C SER A 98 5.86 -4.97 -5.78
N ALA A 99 4.82 -5.47 -6.44
CA ALA A 99 4.87 -6.74 -7.15
C ALA A 99 5.25 -6.56 -8.63
N VAL A 100 5.94 -7.57 -9.18
CA VAL A 100 6.19 -7.71 -10.62
C VAL A 100 5.57 -9.00 -11.12
N ILE A 101 4.65 -8.92 -12.08
CA ILE A 101 4.04 -10.10 -12.70
C ILE A 101 4.99 -10.61 -13.78
N ALA A 102 5.48 -11.84 -13.64
CA ALA A 102 6.30 -12.45 -14.68
C ALA A 102 5.54 -12.52 -16.02
N GLY A 103 6.19 -12.12 -17.11
CA GLY A 103 5.61 -12.03 -18.45
C GLY A 103 4.78 -10.77 -18.72
N ALA A 104 4.51 -9.93 -17.71
CA ALA A 104 3.91 -8.63 -17.90
C ALA A 104 4.98 -7.57 -18.17
N VAL A 105 4.62 -6.57 -18.97
CA VAL A 105 5.47 -5.41 -19.29
C VAL A 105 5.23 -4.28 -18.30
N GLY A 106 6.21 -3.42 -18.05
CA GLY A 106 5.99 -2.19 -17.28
C GLY A 106 5.97 -0.93 -18.14
N ARG A 107 5.87 0.22 -17.47
CA ARG A 107 5.99 1.54 -18.09
C ARG A 107 7.30 2.20 -17.66
N GLU A 108 8.10 2.65 -18.62
CA GLU A 108 9.39 3.31 -18.33
C GLU A 108 9.24 4.51 -17.38
N PRO A 109 8.22 5.40 -17.51
CA PRO A 109 8.05 6.50 -16.56
C PRO A 109 7.87 6.04 -15.11
N VAL A 110 7.17 4.93 -14.88
CA VAL A 110 6.97 4.35 -13.52
C VAL A 110 8.31 3.91 -12.94
N TYR A 111 9.14 3.22 -13.73
CA TYR A 111 10.45 2.78 -13.29
C TYR A 111 11.33 3.97 -12.90
N GLN A 112 11.32 5.03 -13.71
CA GLN A 112 12.07 6.25 -13.41
C GLN A 112 11.56 6.96 -12.16
N SER A 113 10.24 7.09 -11.97
CA SER A 113 9.66 7.66 -10.75
C SER A 113 10.10 6.92 -9.48
N ILE A 114 10.12 5.57 -9.52
CA ILE A 114 10.60 4.75 -8.39
C ILE A 114 12.10 4.98 -8.15
N LYS A 115 12.91 5.08 -9.21
CA LYS A 115 14.34 5.38 -9.06
C LYS A 115 14.59 6.80 -8.51
N GLN A 116 13.72 7.76 -8.82
CA GLN A 116 13.78 9.09 -8.18
C GLN A 116 13.41 9.01 -6.69
N PHE A 117 12.40 8.21 -6.33
CA PHE A 117 12.06 7.97 -4.93
C PHE A 117 13.20 7.29 -4.17
N GLU A 118 13.79 6.25 -4.75
CA GLU A 118 14.96 5.53 -4.21
C GLU A 118 16.09 6.50 -3.89
N LYS A 119 16.48 7.33 -4.87
CA LYS A 119 17.55 8.31 -4.73
C LYS A 119 17.23 9.42 -3.74
N HIS A 120 16.02 9.97 -3.79
CA HIS A 120 15.63 11.13 -2.98
C HIS A 120 15.55 10.79 -1.49
N ASN A 121 15.07 9.59 -1.15
CA ASN A 121 14.81 9.18 0.22
C ASN A 121 15.88 8.25 0.80
N ASP A 122 16.97 7.96 0.06
CA ASP A 122 17.92 6.88 0.39
C ASP A 122 17.18 5.55 0.68
N ALA A 123 16.13 5.31 -0.09
CA ALA A 123 15.24 4.18 0.11
C ALA A 123 15.79 2.93 -0.57
N LYS A 124 15.30 1.76 -0.16
CA LYS A 124 15.57 0.50 -0.87
C LYS A 124 14.34 0.03 -1.64
N VAL A 125 14.55 -0.44 -2.86
CA VAL A 125 13.49 -1.04 -3.67
C VAL A 125 13.38 -2.54 -3.37
N VAL A 126 12.15 -3.02 -3.22
CA VAL A 126 11.83 -4.43 -3.01
C VAL A 126 10.73 -4.85 -3.99
N MET A 127 11.11 -5.55 -5.05
CA MET A 127 10.22 -6.08 -6.07
C MET A 127 9.87 -7.53 -5.76
N LEU A 128 8.63 -7.79 -5.35
CA LEU A 128 8.17 -9.12 -5.05
C LEU A 128 7.77 -9.87 -6.33
N SER A 129 8.33 -11.06 -6.48
CA SER A 129 8.19 -11.89 -7.67
C SER A 129 6.83 -12.60 -7.73
N MET A 130 5.88 -12.08 -8.52
CA MET A 130 4.60 -12.78 -8.75
C MET A 130 4.70 -13.85 -9.83
N ARG A 131 3.81 -14.84 -9.71
CA ARG A 131 3.56 -15.82 -10.78
C ARG A 131 3.00 -15.11 -12.03
N GLY A 132 3.49 -15.52 -13.21
CA GLY A 132 2.94 -15.09 -14.50
C GLY A 132 1.74 -15.90 -15.00
N LEU A 133 1.28 -15.62 -16.22
CA LEU A 133 0.19 -16.40 -16.86
C LEU A 133 0.58 -17.84 -17.20
N THR A 134 1.87 -18.07 -17.43
CA THR A 134 2.50 -19.37 -17.68
C THR A 134 3.63 -19.57 -16.68
N GLU A 135 4.01 -20.82 -16.45
CA GLU A 135 5.09 -21.15 -15.49
C GLU A 135 6.46 -20.70 -15.99
N ASP A 136 6.66 -20.70 -17.32
CA ASP A 136 7.88 -20.25 -17.99
C ASP A 136 7.91 -18.74 -18.29
N ALA A 137 6.96 -17.97 -17.75
CA ALA A 137 6.88 -16.54 -17.99
C ALA A 137 8.16 -15.85 -17.46
N GLY A 138 8.85 -15.14 -18.36
CA GLY A 138 10.06 -14.39 -18.05
C GLY A 138 9.78 -12.93 -17.73
N TYR A 139 10.66 -12.30 -16.97
CA TYR A 139 10.64 -10.84 -16.81
C TYR A 139 11.11 -10.13 -18.07
N GLU A 140 10.58 -8.93 -18.28
CA GLU A 140 11.00 -8.03 -19.34
C GLU A 140 12.47 -7.61 -19.14
N SER A 141 13.24 -7.55 -20.23
CA SER A 141 14.67 -7.17 -20.19
C SER A 141 14.89 -5.81 -19.54
N ARG A 142 14.05 -4.81 -19.85
CA ARG A 142 14.17 -3.45 -19.29
C ARG A 142 13.99 -3.42 -17.78
N PHE A 143 13.03 -4.20 -17.27
CA PHE A 143 12.85 -4.37 -15.84
C PHE A 143 14.10 -5.00 -15.19
N LEU A 144 14.65 -6.04 -15.79
CA LEU A 144 15.86 -6.70 -15.29
C LEU A 144 17.08 -5.77 -15.29
N GLU A 145 17.24 -4.93 -16.31
CA GLU A 145 18.32 -3.93 -16.36
C GLU A 145 18.31 -2.99 -15.14
N LEU A 146 17.12 -2.60 -14.68
CA LEU A 146 16.95 -1.60 -13.63
C LEU A 146 16.84 -2.19 -12.22
N PHE A 147 16.26 -3.39 -12.11
CA PHE A 147 15.81 -3.95 -10.83
C PHE A 147 16.25 -5.40 -10.59
N ALA A 148 17.12 -6.01 -11.40
CA ALA A 148 17.52 -7.42 -11.21
C ALA A 148 18.04 -7.75 -9.79
N ASN A 149 18.69 -6.79 -9.12
CA ASN A 149 19.19 -6.96 -7.75
C ASN A 149 18.13 -6.67 -6.66
N ASP A 150 16.97 -6.19 -7.06
CA ASP A 150 15.88 -5.77 -6.17
C ASP A 150 14.70 -6.77 -6.19
N ILE A 151 14.86 -7.95 -6.81
CA ILE A 151 13.80 -8.95 -6.91
C ILE A 151 13.93 -9.98 -5.77
N TYR A 152 12.84 -10.20 -5.04
CA TYR A 152 12.83 -11.08 -3.87
C TYR A 152 11.60 -12.01 -3.87
N ALA A 153 11.78 -13.21 -3.32
CA ALA A 153 10.68 -14.12 -3.00
C ALA A 153 10.13 -13.83 -1.59
N ASP A 154 11.05 -13.62 -0.64
CA ASP A 154 10.74 -13.21 0.73
C ASP A 154 11.67 -12.08 1.19
N TYR A 155 11.13 -11.14 1.94
CA TYR A 155 11.87 -10.01 2.49
C TYR A 155 11.45 -9.73 3.93
N TYR A 156 12.38 -9.69 4.87
CA TYR A 156 12.10 -9.35 6.27
C TYR A 156 12.57 -7.92 6.54
N PHE A 157 11.65 -7.04 6.93
CA PHE A 157 11.93 -5.62 7.17
C PHE A 157 12.39 -5.38 8.61
N ASN A 158 11.70 -5.99 9.57
CA ASN A 158 12.04 -6.02 10.99
C ASN A 158 11.40 -7.26 11.64
N SER A 159 11.36 -7.31 12.98
CA SER A 159 10.80 -8.45 13.71
C SER A 159 9.28 -8.61 13.54
N ASN A 160 8.57 -7.54 13.15
CA ASN A 160 7.10 -7.49 13.09
C ASN A 160 6.54 -7.34 11.67
N LEU A 161 7.38 -7.24 10.63
CA LEU A 161 6.93 -7.11 9.24
C LEU A 161 7.80 -7.91 8.26
N ARG A 162 7.15 -8.70 7.41
CA ARG A 162 7.77 -9.39 6.28
C ARG A 162 6.92 -9.30 5.01
N ALA A 163 7.57 -9.41 3.85
CA ALA A 163 6.92 -9.58 2.56
C ALA A 163 7.21 -10.97 1.98
N THR A 164 6.26 -11.50 1.21
CA THR A 164 6.37 -12.82 0.58
C THR A 164 5.54 -12.88 -0.69
N ASP A 165 5.97 -13.68 -1.67
CA ASP A 165 5.25 -13.83 -2.93
C ASP A 165 4.04 -14.79 -2.88
N MET A 166 4.02 -15.76 -1.96
CA MET A 166 3.01 -16.82 -1.83
C MET A 166 2.62 -17.57 -3.12
N LYS A 167 3.33 -17.38 -4.24
CA LYS A 167 3.02 -17.93 -5.58
C LYS A 167 1.57 -17.73 -6.05
N LEU A 168 0.89 -16.67 -5.60
CA LEU A 168 -0.53 -16.48 -5.93
C LEU A 168 -0.75 -16.22 -7.42
N TYR A 169 -1.89 -16.67 -7.94
CA TYR A 169 -2.31 -16.33 -9.30
C TYR A 169 -2.73 -14.86 -9.37
N PRO A 170 -2.30 -14.09 -10.40
CA PRO A 170 -2.70 -12.69 -10.56
C PRO A 170 -4.22 -12.45 -10.64
N GLN A 171 -5.00 -13.47 -11.01
CA GLN A 171 -6.46 -13.39 -11.12
C GLN A 171 -7.22 -13.72 -9.82
N GLN A 172 -6.54 -13.99 -8.71
CA GLN A 172 -7.21 -14.33 -7.46
C GLN A 172 -8.07 -13.13 -7.01
N MET A 173 -9.33 -13.40 -6.64
CA MET A 173 -10.31 -12.36 -6.27
C MET A 173 -9.83 -11.55 -5.05
N ASN A 174 -9.49 -12.24 -3.97
CA ASN A 174 -8.95 -11.66 -2.75
C ASN A 174 -7.59 -12.33 -2.43
N PRO A 175 -6.45 -11.65 -2.61
CA PRO A 175 -5.13 -12.21 -2.28
C PRO A 175 -4.90 -12.56 -0.81
N LEU A 176 -5.65 -11.98 0.12
CA LEU A 176 -5.42 -12.09 1.56
C LEU A 176 -6.25 -13.18 2.24
N THR A 177 -7.11 -13.87 1.49
CA THR A 177 -8.03 -14.89 2.03
C THR A 177 -7.27 -16.02 2.73
N SER A 178 -7.69 -16.34 3.97
CA SER A 178 -7.12 -17.41 4.82
C SER A 178 -5.65 -17.20 5.22
N LEU A 179 -5.05 -16.05 4.90
CA LEU A 179 -3.68 -15.72 5.29
C LEU A 179 -3.58 -15.18 6.73
N ASP A 180 -4.71 -14.87 7.37
CA ASP A 180 -4.84 -14.56 8.80
C ASP A 180 -4.35 -15.71 9.70
N ARG A 181 -4.22 -16.91 9.14
CA ARG A 181 -3.71 -18.12 9.79
C ARG A 181 -2.20 -18.29 9.65
N ILE A 182 -1.55 -17.50 8.79
CA ILE A 182 -0.14 -17.66 8.42
C ILE A 182 0.69 -16.56 9.09
N GLY A 183 1.70 -16.98 9.85
CA GLY A 183 2.58 -16.10 10.61
C GLY A 183 2.66 -16.48 12.09
N SER A 184 3.75 -16.13 12.76
CA SER A 184 3.78 -16.08 14.22
C SER A 184 2.73 -15.08 14.68
N LYS A 185 1.90 -15.45 15.67
CA LYS A 185 0.88 -14.54 16.24
C LYS A 185 1.55 -13.20 16.61
N GLY A 186 1.26 -12.14 15.86
CA GLY A 186 1.84 -10.79 16.07
C GLY A 186 2.71 -10.24 14.93
N THR A 187 3.04 -11.02 13.88
CA THR A 187 3.83 -10.53 12.74
C THR A 187 2.92 -10.15 11.56
N SER A 188 3.04 -8.92 11.07
CA SER A 188 2.33 -8.43 9.90
C SER A 188 2.98 -8.92 8.60
N MET A 189 2.19 -9.04 7.52
CA MET A 189 2.68 -9.58 6.24
C MET A 189 2.24 -8.76 5.03
N ILE A 190 3.15 -8.64 4.07
CA ILE A 190 2.89 -8.07 2.74
C ILE A 190 2.93 -9.22 1.73
N ILE A 191 1.90 -9.32 0.90
CA ILE A 191 1.74 -10.38 -0.10
C ILE A 191 1.88 -9.76 -1.48
N ALA A 192 2.73 -10.35 -2.32
CA ALA A 192 2.88 -9.92 -3.70
C ALA A 192 1.56 -10.13 -4.45
N HIS A 193 0.89 -9.03 -4.81
CA HIS A 193 -0.29 -9.09 -5.65
C HIS A 193 -0.50 -7.80 -6.43
N SER A 194 -1.14 -7.90 -7.60
CA SER A 194 -1.51 -6.75 -8.43
C SER A 194 -2.69 -5.93 -7.90
N LYS A 195 -3.25 -6.33 -6.77
CA LYS A 195 -4.38 -5.65 -6.12
C LYS A 195 -3.85 -5.03 -4.84
N GLN A 196 -4.40 -3.88 -4.47
CA GLN A 196 -4.13 -3.26 -3.18
C GLN A 196 -5.28 -3.54 -2.23
N GLN A 197 -5.01 -4.35 -1.22
CA GLN A 197 -5.95 -4.69 -0.15
C GLN A 197 -5.22 -4.65 1.19
N MET A 198 -5.98 -4.38 2.25
CA MET A 198 -5.51 -4.41 3.62
C MET A 198 -6.57 -5.10 4.47
N ILE A 199 -6.15 -6.00 5.36
CA ILE A 199 -7.00 -6.50 6.43
C ILE A 199 -6.27 -6.40 7.77
N VAL A 200 -7.02 -6.08 8.82
CA VAL A 200 -6.53 -6.11 10.20
C VAL A 200 -6.96 -7.44 10.81
N VAL A 201 -6.00 -8.20 11.32
CA VAL A 201 -6.26 -9.51 11.93
C VAL A 201 -6.33 -9.35 13.45
N PRO A 202 -7.48 -9.65 14.06
CA PRO A 202 -7.65 -9.49 15.51
C PRO A 202 -6.75 -10.46 16.27
N THR A 203 -6.12 -9.94 17.33
CA THR A 203 -5.25 -10.68 18.24
C THR A 203 -5.81 -10.63 19.67
N GLY A 204 -5.15 -11.29 20.62
CA GLY A 204 -5.52 -11.19 22.03
C GLY A 204 -5.45 -9.75 22.54
N MET A 205 -6.28 -9.40 23.54
CA MET A 205 -6.48 -8.03 24.04
C MET A 205 -5.22 -7.29 24.52
N LYS A 206 -4.10 -8.00 24.76
CA LYS A 206 -2.83 -7.44 25.22
C LYS A 206 -1.75 -7.39 24.13
N MET A 207 -2.10 -7.73 22.89
CA MET A 207 -1.18 -7.75 21.76
C MET A 207 -1.69 -6.80 20.69
N ASN A 208 -0.76 -6.14 20.01
CA ASN A 208 -1.10 -5.36 18.83
C ASN A 208 -1.71 -6.28 17.77
N PRO A 209 -2.78 -5.83 17.08
CA PRO A 209 -3.26 -6.54 15.90
C PRO A 209 -2.11 -6.58 14.88
N HIS A 210 -2.08 -7.64 14.08
CA HIS A 210 -1.21 -7.66 12.93
C HIS A 210 -2.02 -7.42 11.67
N MET A 211 -1.36 -6.91 10.65
CA MET A 211 -2.01 -6.45 9.43
C MET A 211 -1.47 -7.25 8.25
N LEU A 212 -2.35 -7.52 7.30
CA LEU A 212 -1.98 -8.09 6.02
C LEU A 212 -2.22 -7.07 4.93
N TRP A 213 -1.24 -6.90 4.07
CA TRP A 213 -1.34 -6.06 2.88
C TRP A 213 -1.11 -6.89 1.62
N SER A 214 -1.69 -6.44 0.53
CA SER A 214 -1.23 -6.75 -0.82
C SER A 214 -0.74 -5.48 -1.50
N THR A 215 0.28 -5.63 -2.34
CA THR A 215 1.14 -4.51 -2.75
C THR A 215 0.54 -3.56 -3.79
N GLY A 216 -0.15 -4.08 -4.80
CA GLY A 216 -0.19 -3.46 -6.13
C GLY A 216 1.01 -3.91 -6.98
N SER A 217 1.02 -3.56 -8.26
CA SER A 217 2.09 -3.96 -9.19
C SER A 217 2.68 -2.80 -9.97
N ILE A 218 3.96 -2.89 -10.34
CA ILE A 218 4.61 -1.95 -11.28
C ILE A 218 4.43 -2.34 -12.76
N THR A 219 3.89 -3.53 -13.02
CA THR A 219 3.65 -4.02 -14.38
C THR A 219 2.24 -3.71 -14.82
N LEU A 220 2.05 -3.49 -16.12
CA LEU A 220 0.75 -3.33 -16.73
C LEU A 220 -0.13 -4.59 -16.51
N PRO A 221 -1.46 -4.42 -16.49
CA PRO A 221 -2.39 -5.53 -16.43
C PRO A 221 -2.12 -6.58 -17.52
N TYR A 222 -1.89 -7.84 -17.12
CA TYR A 222 -1.64 -8.95 -18.03
C TYR A 222 -2.44 -10.19 -17.64
N TYR A 223 -3.60 -10.37 -18.29
CA TYR A 223 -4.60 -11.37 -17.90
C TYR A 223 -5.18 -12.15 -19.09
N ARG A 224 -5.60 -13.41 -18.83
CA ARG A 224 -6.34 -14.22 -19.81
C ARG A 224 -7.73 -13.63 -20.07
N GLN A 225 -8.27 -13.85 -21.27
CA GLN A 225 -9.63 -13.43 -21.66
C GLN A 225 -10.73 -14.33 -21.06
N THR A 226 -10.68 -14.54 -19.74
CA THR A 226 -11.68 -15.26 -18.96
C THR A 226 -12.47 -14.29 -18.09
N ARG A 227 -13.59 -14.72 -17.49
CA ARG A 227 -14.33 -13.90 -16.51
C ARG A 227 -13.41 -13.42 -15.38
N SER A 228 -12.59 -14.30 -14.81
CA SER A 228 -11.65 -13.97 -13.74
C SER A 228 -10.57 -12.99 -14.21
N GLY A 229 -10.05 -13.12 -15.43
CA GLY A 229 -9.08 -12.18 -15.98
C GLY A 229 -9.67 -10.81 -16.29
N LYS A 230 -10.92 -10.72 -16.76
CA LYS A 230 -11.62 -9.44 -16.96
C LYS A 230 -11.89 -8.71 -15.64
N LEU A 231 -12.24 -9.44 -14.58
CA LEU A 231 -12.39 -8.86 -13.23
C LEU A 231 -11.04 -8.37 -12.70
N ALA A 232 -10.00 -9.21 -12.82
CA ALA A 232 -8.64 -8.84 -12.40
C ALA A 232 -8.10 -7.62 -13.14
N LEU A 233 -8.48 -7.40 -14.41
CA LEU A 233 -8.14 -6.20 -15.18
C LEU A 233 -8.72 -4.93 -14.56
N VAL A 234 -9.97 -4.96 -14.12
CA VAL A 234 -10.65 -3.80 -13.50
C VAL A 234 -10.08 -3.51 -12.10
N GLU A 235 -9.68 -4.55 -11.38
CA GLU A 235 -9.17 -4.45 -10.01
C GLU A 235 -7.63 -4.31 -9.95
N HIS A 236 -6.95 -4.29 -11.10
CA HIS A 236 -5.50 -4.13 -11.14
C HIS A 236 -5.12 -2.72 -10.72
N VAL A 237 -4.23 -2.63 -9.73
CA VAL A 237 -3.71 -1.36 -9.25
C VAL A 237 -2.23 -1.27 -9.57
N GLU A 238 -1.91 -0.36 -10.49
CA GLU A 238 -0.54 0.05 -10.74
C GLU A 238 -0.07 0.88 -9.54
N GLY A 239 0.78 0.31 -8.68
CA GLY A 239 1.12 0.95 -7.41
C GLY A 239 2.07 0.13 -6.55
N GLY A 240 2.20 0.53 -5.29
CA GLY A 240 3.08 -0.12 -4.32
C GLY A 240 2.78 0.32 -2.89
N LEU A 241 3.64 -0.13 -1.99
CA LEU A 241 3.67 0.26 -0.59
C LEU A 241 4.97 1.01 -0.32
N ILE A 242 4.90 2.06 0.49
CA ILE A 242 6.05 2.69 1.11
C ILE A 242 6.10 2.22 2.55
N ILE A 243 7.24 1.64 2.94
CA ILE A 243 7.47 1.12 4.28
C ILE A 243 8.51 1.97 4.96
N GLU A 244 8.20 2.47 6.14
CA GLU A 244 9.17 3.12 7.01
C GLU A 244 9.42 2.25 8.23
N VAL A 245 10.66 1.79 8.41
CA VAL A 245 11.09 1.03 9.58
C VAL A 245 11.71 2.01 10.57
N GLU A 246 11.02 2.23 11.68
CA GLU A 246 11.49 3.10 12.75
C GLU A 246 12.55 2.38 13.59
N ASN A 247 12.27 1.11 13.93
CA ASN A 247 13.16 0.24 14.68
C ASN A 247 12.75 -1.25 14.50
N GLU A 248 13.35 -2.15 15.29
CA GLU A 248 13.10 -3.59 15.25
C GLU A 248 11.63 -3.99 15.45
N ASN A 249 10.84 -3.16 16.13
CA ASN A 249 9.46 -3.46 16.49
C ASN A 249 8.43 -2.59 15.77
N PHE A 250 8.79 -1.34 15.43
CA PHE A 250 7.87 -0.35 14.88
C PHE A 250 8.15 -0.07 13.41
N PHE A 251 7.07 -0.03 12.64
CA PHE A 251 7.07 0.25 11.22
C PHE A 251 5.78 0.97 10.82
N HIS A 252 5.82 1.68 9.70
CA HIS A 252 4.70 2.40 9.12
C HIS A 252 4.54 1.99 7.65
N VAL A 253 3.30 1.90 7.17
CA VAL A 253 2.97 1.46 5.81
C VAL A 253 2.06 2.49 5.16
N ARG A 254 2.42 2.96 3.97
CA ARG A 254 1.59 3.83 3.14
C ARG A 254 1.35 3.18 1.78
N GLN A 255 0.12 3.26 1.28
CA GLN A 255 -0.23 2.79 -0.07
C GLN A 255 -0.08 3.93 -1.06
N VAL A 256 0.52 3.66 -2.22
CA VAL A 256 0.63 4.62 -3.32
C VAL A 256 0.18 3.99 -4.63
N GLN A 257 -0.40 4.80 -5.51
CA GLN A 257 -0.84 4.42 -6.85
C GLN A 257 -0.19 5.32 -7.90
N PHE A 258 0.12 4.77 -9.06
CA PHE A 258 0.72 5.53 -10.15
C PHE A 258 -0.34 6.23 -10.99
N ASN A 259 -0.07 7.47 -11.34
CA ASN A 259 -0.83 8.24 -12.31
C ASN A 259 -0.63 7.68 -13.73
N LYS A 260 -1.46 8.19 -14.66
CA LYS A 260 -1.36 7.84 -16.09
C LYS A 260 -0.02 8.21 -16.72
N ASP A 261 0.66 9.22 -16.20
CA ASP A 261 2.02 9.63 -16.62
C ASP A 261 3.14 8.84 -15.91
N GLY A 262 2.79 7.96 -14.97
CA GLY A 262 3.72 7.16 -14.18
C GLY A 262 4.29 7.88 -12.95
N SER A 263 3.83 9.09 -12.65
CA SER A 263 4.14 9.76 -11.38
C SER A 263 3.36 9.15 -10.21
N PHE A 264 3.80 9.37 -8.98
CA PHE A 264 3.02 9.09 -7.77
C PHE A 264 3.32 10.12 -6.69
N GLN A 265 2.40 10.32 -5.77
CA GLN A 265 2.57 11.20 -4.61
C GLN A 265 2.78 10.37 -3.35
N ASP A 266 3.77 10.74 -2.55
CA ASP A 266 3.91 10.34 -1.15
C ASP A 266 3.97 11.60 -0.29
N MET A 267 3.02 11.75 0.61
CA MET A 267 2.89 12.92 1.48
C MET A 267 2.92 14.25 0.68
N ASP A 268 3.91 15.11 0.94
CA ASP A 268 4.09 16.43 0.36
C ASP A 268 4.92 16.44 -0.93
N LYS A 269 5.18 15.27 -1.54
CA LYS A 269 6.06 15.13 -2.71
C LYS A 269 5.48 14.27 -3.80
N VAL A 270 5.66 14.73 -5.04
CA VAL A 270 5.38 13.98 -6.25
C VAL A 270 6.70 13.51 -6.86
N TYR A 271 6.77 12.21 -7.14
CA TYR A 271 7.88 11.55 -7.80
C TYR A 271 7.48 11.26 -9.24
N SER A 272 8.27 11.77 -10.18
CA SER A 272 8.03 11.63 -11.63
C SER A 272 9.31 11.21 -12.35
N ALA A 273 9.20 10.79 -13.60
CA ALA A 273 10.38 10.52 -14.42
C ALA A 273 11.32 11.73 -14.56
N SER A 274 10.77 12.95 -14.53
CA SER A 274 11.53 14.20 -14.62
C SER A 274 12.18 14.65 -13.30
N GLY A 275 11.82 14.07 -12.16
CA GLY A 275 12.34 14.44 -10.85
C GLY A 275 11.29 14.49 -9.75
N VAL A 276 11.66 15.12 -8.64
CA VAL A 276 10.84 15.25 -7.43
C VAL A 276 10.38 16.69 -7.27
N THR A 277 9.10 16.90 -7.02
CA THR A 277 8.50 18.22 -6.78
C THR A 277 7.66 18.21 -5.52
N ASN A 278 7.62 19.34 -4.80
CA ASN A 278 6.68 19.50 -3.70
C ASN A 278 5.25 19.57 -4.24
N SER A 279 4.31 18.99 -3.51
CA SER A 279 2.89 18.98 -3.83
C SER A 279 2.07 19.10 -2.55
N GLN A 280 0.96 19.82 -2.64
CA GLN A 280 -0.01 19.89 -1.54
C GLN A 280 -0.93 18.67 -1.62
N ILE A 281 -1.30 18.10 -0.47
CA ILE A 281 -2.31 17.04 -0.43
C ILE A 281 -3.70 17.64 -0.68
N GLU A 282 -4.47 17.00 -1.55
CA GLU A 282 -5.82 17.45 -1.90
C GLU A 282 -6.79 17.28 -0.73
N ALA A 283 -6.79 16.10 -0.10
CA ALA A 283 -7.66 15.82 1.02
C ALA A 283 -7.08 14.81 2.02
N MET A 284 -7.55 14.87 3.26
CA MET A 284 -7.22 13.92 4.32
C MET A 284 -8.50 13.54 5.09
N THR A 285 -8.71 12.24 5.31
CA THR A 285 -9.83 11.75 6.14
C THR A 285 -9.32 11.53 7.56
N LEU A 286 -10.02 12.10 8.54
CA LEU A 286 -9.77 11.93 9.97
C LEU A 286 -10.66 10.81 10.52
N GLY A 287 -10.29 10.29 11.69
CA GLY A 287 -11.15 9.36 12.44
C GLY A 287 -12.30 10.07 13.14
N ASP A 288 -13.16 9.27 13.76
CA ASP A 288 -14.30 9.73 14.56
C ASP A 288 -13.81 10.52 15.78
N ILE A 289 -14.25 11.77 15.91
CA ILE A 289 -13.73 12.66 16.96
C ILE A 289 -14.40 12.41 18.30
N HIS A 290 -15.72 12.21 18.33
CA HIS A 290 -16.54 12.13 19.54
C HIS A 290 -16.20 13.26 20.53
N ALA A 291 -16.56 14.50 20.19
CA ALA A 291 -16.17 15.68 20.95
C ALA A 291 -16.54 15.53 22.44
N GLY A 292 -15.54 15.72 23.31
CA GLY A 292 -15.65 15.49 24.75
C GLY A 292 -15.10 14.16 25.25
N TRP A 293 -14.77 13.23 24.35
CA TRP A 293 -14.07 11.96 24.63
C TRP A 293 -12.68 11.86 23.96
N VAL A 294 -12.24 12.94 23.32
CA VAL A 294 -11.02 13.00 22.51
C VAL A 294 -9.78 12.60 23.32
N ASP A 295 -8.97 11.68 22.77
CA ASP A 295 -7.61 11.43 23.27
C ASP A 295 -6.68 12.57 22.84
N GLU A 296 -6.07 13.25 23.81
CA GLU A 296 -5.22 14.43 23.53
C GLU A 296 -3.96 14.11 22.72
N ASN A 297 -3.41 12.90 22.85
CA ASN A 297 -2.25 12.50 22.05
C ASN A 297 -2.66 12.27 20.59
N ALA A 298 -3.82 11.64 20.36
CA ALA A 298 -4.38 11.47 19.03
C ALA A 298 -4.70 12.83 18.38
N ARG A 299 -5.32 13.75 19.12
CA ARG A 299 -5.58 15.12 18.66
C ARG A 299 -4.28 15.83 18.26
N LYS A 300 -3.28 15.79 19.13
CA LYS A 300 -1.98 16.40 18.88
C LYS A 300 -1.33 15.84 17.61
N ALA A 301 -1.31 14.52 17.45
CA ALA A 301 -0.75 13.87 16.27
C ALA A 301 -1.51 14.26 14.98
N THR A 302 -2.84 14.33 15.02
CA THR A 302 -3.67 14.80 13.91
C THR A 302 -3.35 16.25 13.54
N PHE A 303 -3.19 17.13 14.54
CA PHE A 303 -2.86 18.54 14.30
C PHE A 303 -1.46 18.69 13.71
N GLU A 304 -0.48 17.91 14.20
CA GLU A 304 0.86 17.85 13.62
C GLU A 304 0.84 17.38 12.15
N GLN A 305 0.00 16.39 11.83
CA GLN A 305 -0.19 15.92 10.46
C GLN A 305 -0.78 17.01 9.57
N ILE A 306 -1.84 17.71 10.01
CA ILE A 306 -2.46 18.79 9.24
C ILE A 306 -1.46 19.94 9.00
N GLU A 307 -0.70 20.33 10.02
CA GLU A 307 0.30 21.40 9.91
C GLU A 307 1.42 21.02 8.92
N THR A 308 1.88 19.76 8.98
CA THR A 308 2.98 19.26 8.15
C THR A 308 2.55 19.07 6.70
N LEU A 309 1.42 18.39 6.49
CA LEU A 309 0.94 17.99 5.17
C LEU A 309 0.18 19.11 4.44
N ARG A 310 -0.28 20.11 5.20
CA ARG A 310 -1.07 21.25 4.75
C ARG A 310 -2.17 20.86 3.75
N PRO A 311 -3.06 19.88 4.06
CA PRO A 311 -4.09 19.48 3.10
C PRO A 311 -5.02 20.64 2.77
N LYS A 312 -5.60 20.66 1.57
CA LYS A 312 -6.59 21.70 1.20
C LYS A 312 -7.88 21.54 1.98
N GLN A 313 -8.27 20.29 2.25
CA GLN A 313 -9.47 19.97 3.00
C GLN A 313 -9.35 18.70 3.82
N VAL A 314 -10.09 18.63 4.93
CA VAL A 314 -10.25 17.41 5.73
C VAL A 314 -11.69 16.94 5.72
N PHE A 315 -11.87 15.64 5.92
CA PHE A 315 -13.16 14.98 6.09
C PHE A 315 -13.20 14.35 7.47
N VAL A 316 -14.22 14.65 8.26
CA VAL A 316 -14.27 14.30 9.69
C VAL A 316 -15.63 13.71 10.04
N GLY A 317 -15.64 12.52 10.62
CA GLY A 317 -16.85 11.82 11.07
C GLY A 317 -17.12 11.99 12.57
N ASP A 318 -18.38 11.72 12.96
CA ASP A 318 -18.84 11.54 14.34
C ASP A 318 -18.26 12.56 15.34
N VAL A 319 -18.27 13.84 14.97
CA VAL A 319 -17.79 14.91 15.86
C VAL A 319 -18.79 15.15 16.99
N LEU A 320 -20.09 15.10 16.70
CA LEU A 320 -21.13 15.18 17.72
C LEU A 320 -21.37 13.78 18.29
N ASP A 321 -21.33 13.63 19.62
CA ASP A 321 -21.45 12.31 20.25
C ASP A 321 -22.89 11.92 20.61
N CYS A 322 -23.74 12.87 21.02
CA CYS A 322 -25.12 12.63 21.46
C CYS A 322 -25.24 11.64 22.64
N SER A 323 -24.25 11.60 23.53
CA SER A 323 -24.21 10.68 24.68
C SER A 323 -25.36 10.88 25.67
N SER A 324 -25.73 12.13 25.97
CA SER A 324 -26.80 12.51 26.90
C SER A 324 -28.18 12.08 26.44
N ILE A 325 -28.38 11.95 25.13
CA ILE A 325 -29.68 11.63 24.50
C ILE A 325 -29.66 10.27 23.75
N SER A 326 -28.54 9.55 23.81
CA SER A 326 -28.35 8.30 23.09
C SER A 326 -29.40 7.27 23.51
N HIS A 327 -30.04 6.67 22.50
CA HIS A 327 -31.03 5.62 22.71
C HIS A 327 -30.39 4.32 23.23
N HIS A 328 -29.10 4.08 22.95
CA HIS A 328 -28.37 2.92 23.47
C HIS A 328 -28.22 2.96 24.99
N ASN A 329 -28.07 4.16 25.57
CA ASN A 329 -27.86 4.35 27.01
C ASN A 329 -29.14 4.76 27.76
N ALA A 330 -30.30 4.78 27.09
CA ALA A 330 -31.53 5.30 27.65
C ALA A 330 -31.97 4.60 28.95
N HIS A 331 -31.63 3.32 29.11
CA HIS A 331 -31.95 2.49 30.28
C HIS A 331 -30.72 2.10 31.11
N ASP A 332 -29.53 2.60 30.77
CA ASP A 332 -28.30 2.35 31.53
C ASP A 332 -28.03 3.52 32.50
N LEU A 333 -28.46 3.36 33.75
CA LEU A 333 -28.25 4.36 34.80
C LEU A 333 -26.77 4.57 35.11
N GLN A 334 -25.93 3.54 34.96
CA GLN A 334 -24.50 3.65 35.24
C GLN A 334 -23.81 4.48 34.17
N ALA A 335 -24.14 4.26 32.89
CA ALA A 335 -23.64 5.06 31.77
C ALA A 335 -24.03 6.53 31.95
N LYS A 336 -25.30 6.82 32.24
CA LYS A 336 -25.79 8.19 32.50
C LYS A 336 -25.09 8.86 33.67
N TYR A 337 -24.86 8.14 34.76
CA TYR A 337 -24.18 8.68 35.94
C TYR A 337 -22.70 9.00 35.66
N LYS A 338 -22.05 8.21 34.81
CA LYS A 338 -20.63 8.36 34.45
C LYS A 338 -20.37 9.44 33.39
N LEU A 339 -21.40 10.03 32.80
CA LEU A 339 -21.21 11.09 31.82
C LEU A 339 -20.41 12.27 32.41
N PRO A 340 -19.35 12.71 31.73
CA PRO A 340 -18.62 13.92 32.10
C PRO A 340 -19.55 15.13 32.20
N ALA A 341 -19.20 16.08 33.05
CA ALA A 341 -20.03 17.26 33.28
C ALA A 341 -20.30 18.09 32.01
N HIS A 342 -19.39 18.07 31.03
CA HIS A 342 -19.54 18.74 29.73
C HIS A 342 -20.37 17.97 28.69
N LEU A 343 -20.89 16.79 29.05
CA LEU A 343 -21.72 15.94 28.20
C LEU A 343 -23.03 15.52 28.88
N LYS A 344 -23.45 16.19 29.97
CA LYS A 344 -24.65 15.78 30.72
C LYS A 344 -25.96 16.19 30.05
N THR A 345 -25.95 17.28 29.29
CA THR A 345 -27.10 17.76 28.53
C THR A 345 -26.73 17.93 27.06
N LEU A 346 -27.74 17.89 26.19
CA LEU A 346 -27.55 18.10 24.75
C LEU A 346 -26.92 19.48 24.47
N GLU A 347 -27.29 20.50 25.24
CA GLU A 347 -26.71 21.85 25.12
C GLU A 347 -25.21 21.84 25.40
N GLN A 348 -24.78 21.17 26.48
CA GLN A 348 -23.37 21.05 26.83
C GLN A 348 -22.59 20.28 25.76
N GLU A 349 -23.19 19.24 25.18
CA GLU A 349 -22.60 18.51 24.04
C GLU A 349 -22.45 19.40 22.81
N LEU A 350 -23.46 20.20 22.45
CA LEU A 350 -23.37 21.13 21.32
C LEU A 350 -22.29 22.21 21.54
N HIS A 351 -22.15 22.71 22.77
CA HIS A 351 -21.04 23.60 23.11
C HIS A 351 -19.68 22.90 23.01
N THR A 352 -19.57 21.65 23.47
CA THR A 352 -18.34 20.85 23.37
C THR A 352 -17.97 20.60 21.91
N TYR A 353 -18.95 20.21 21.10
CA TYR A 353 -18.85 20.05 19.65
C TYR A 353 -18.34 21.33 18.96
N ALA A 354 -18.98 22.48 19.20
CA ALA A 354 -18.60 23.72 18.55
C ALA A 354 -17.23 24.24 19.02
N LYS A 355 -16.87 24.01 20.29
CA LYS A 355 -15.52 24.31 20.80
C LYS A 355 -14.46 23.44 20.13
N GLU A 356 -14.73 22.16 19.92
CA GLU A 356 -13.84 21.24 19.21
C GLU A 356 -13.58 21.75 17.78
N LEU A 357 -14.65 22.04 17.05
CA LEU A 357 -14.55 22.63 15.70
C LEU A 357 -13.80 23.96 15.68
N SER A 358 -13.99 24.80 16.71
CA SER A 358 -13.27 26.06 16.85
C SER A 358 -11.75 25.86 16.95
N LEU A 359 -11.28 24.72 17.48
CA LEU A 359 -9.84 24.43 17.53
C LEU A 359 -9.26 24.28 16.13
N TYR A 360 -9.94 23.56 15.24
CA TYR A 360 -9.52 23.38 13.85
C TYR A 360 -9.51 24.70 13.08
N VAL A 361 -10.59 25.48 13.18
CA VAL A 361 -10.70 26.77 12.46
C VAL A 361 -9.63 27.76 12.91
N LYS A 362 -9.35 27.82 14.22
CA LYS A 362 -8.33 28.73 14.78
C LYS A 362 -6.91 28.28 14.46
N ALA A 363 -6.63 26.98 14.57
CA ALA A 363 -5.30 26.43 14.29
C ALA A 363 -4.98 26.47 12.79
N PHE A 364 -5.97 26.23 11.93
CA PHE A 364 -5.78 26.08 10.49
C PHE A 364 -6.75 26.95 9.67
N PRO A 365 -6.55 28.29 9.62
CA PRO A 365 -7.47 29.18 8.90
C PRO A 365 -7.56 28.95 7.38
N TRP A 366 -6.61 28.22 6.79
CA TRP A 366 -6.62 27.84 5.37
C TRP A 366 -7.39 26.54 5.08
N LEU A 367 -7.71 25.76 6.12
CA LEU A 367 -8.24 24.42 5.97
C LEU A 367 -9.76 24.46 5.82
N LYS A 368 -10.27 23.80 4.78
CA LYS A 368 -11.70 23.47 4.69
C LYS A 368 -11.99 22.19 5.47
N VAL A 369 -12.89 22.26 6.44
CA VAL A 369 -13.31 21.10 7.25
C VAL A 369 -14.68 20.65 6.76
N ASN A 370 -14.75 19.47 6.16
CA ASN A 370 -16.01 18.85 5.75
C ASN A 370 -16.43 17.85 6.83
N LEU A 371 -17.60 18.06 7.42
CA LEU A 371 -18.19 17.17 8.41
C LEU A 371 -19.06 16.14 7.69
N VAL A 372 -18.62 14.89 7.78
CA VAL A 372 -19.27 13.74 7.17
C VAL A 372 -20.45 13.32 8.05
N TYR A 373 -21.59 13.03 7.42
CA TYR A 373 -22.77 12.59 8.14
C TYR A 373 -22.56 11.18 8.71
N GLY A 374 -22.65 11.03 10.03
CA GLY A 374 -22.45 9.76 10.73
C GLY A 374 -23.70 9.22 11.42
N ASN A 375 -23.52 8.11 12.15
CA ASN A 375 -24.60 7.50 12.92
C ASN A 375 -24.89 8.25 14.22
N HIS A 376 -23.96 9.05 14.72
CA HIS A 376 -24.22 9.86 15.91
C HIS A 376 -25.18 11.02 15.62
N GLU A 377 -25.15 11.61 14.42
CA GLU A 377 -26.19 12.54 13.97
C GLU A 377 -27.58 11.86 13.92
N ASP A 378 -27.66 10.58 13.52
CA ASP A 378 -28.90 9.81 13.55
C ASP A 378 -29.49 9.70 14.98
N HIS A 379 -28.67 9.74 16.04
CA HIS A 379 -29.16 9.78 17.42
C HIS A 379 -29.96 11.05 17.73
N LEU A 380 -29.43 12.21 17.32
CA LEU A 380 -30.13 13.49 17.46
C LEU A 380 -31.41 13.50 16.63
N ILE A 381 -31.32 13.13 15.36
CA ILE A 381 -32.48 13.12 14.46
C ILE A 381 -33.57 12.20 15.00
N ARG A 382 -33.21 11.03 15.52
CA ARG A 382 -34.17 10.11 16.16
C ARG A 382 -34.76 10.70 17.44
N TYR A 383 -33.94 11.28 18.31
CA TYR A 383 -34.38 11.93 19.54
C TYR A 383 -35.44 13.02 19.28
N LEU A 384 -35.23 13.83 18.23
CA LEU A 384 -36.18 14.86 17.80
C LEU A 384 -37.44 14.25 17.16
N LYS A 385 -37.30 13.29 16.24
CA LYS A 385 -38.45 12.67 15.55
C LYS A 385 -39.37 11.89 16.48
N GLU A 386 -38.83 11.21 17.48
CA GLU A 386 -39.59 10.42 18.45
C GLU A 386 -40.15 11.27 19.60
N ALA A 387 -39.89 12.59 19.61
CA ALA A 387 -40.27 13.50 20.68
C ALA A 387 -39.82 13.05 22.07
N ARG A 388 -38.71 12.31 22.19
CA ARG A 388 -38.19 11.80 23.48
C ARG A 388 -37.88 12.95 24.44
N TYR A 389 -37.52 14.11 23.91
CA TYR A 389 -37.29 15.35 24.67
C TYR A 389 -38.53 15.86 25.44
N ALA A 390 -39.75 15.41 25.13
CA ALA A 390 -40.95 15.82 25.85
C ALA A 390 -40.96 15.33 27.31
N PHE A 391 -40.19 14.28 27.63
CA PHE A 391 -40.13 13.64 28.94
C PHE A 391 -38.70 13.58 29.51
N ASP A 392 -37.80 14.38 28.95
CA ASP A 392 -36.39 14.44 29.36
C ASP A 392 -36.15 15.60 30.34
N LEU A 393 -34.88 15.87 30.68
CA LEU A 393 -34.44 17.01 31.47
C LEU A 393 -35.02 18.33 30.91
N PRO A 394 -35.47 19.27 31.77
CA PRO A 394 -36.03 20.54 31.32
C PRO A 394 -35.15 21.32 30.33
N GLU A 395 -33.83 21.26 30.51
CA GLU A 395 -32.84 21.90 29.65
C GLU A 395 -32.82 21.27 28.25
N ASN A 396 -32.80 19.93 28.19
CA ASN A 396 -32.87 19.20 26.93
C ASN A 396 -34.21 19.43 26.24
N HIS A 397 -35.32 19.43 27.00
CA HIS A 397 -36.65 19.72 26.48
C HIS A 397 -36.70 21.07 25.77
N TYR A 398 -36.24 22.13 26.45
CA TYR A 398 -36.28 23.49 25.92
C TYR A 398 -35.46 23.63 24.64
N LEU A 399 -34.21 23.16 24.65
CA LEU A 399 -33.34 23.21 23.47
C LEU A 399 -33.89 22.36 22.31
N ALA A 400 -34.42 21.18 22.59
CA ALA A 400 -34.93 20.29 21.55
C ALA A 400 -36.13 20.87 20.81
N LEU A 401 -36.94 21.74 21.43
CA LEU A 401 -38.01 22.47 20.73
C LEU A 401 -37.45 23.37 19.63
N GLU A 402 -36.32 24.05 19.89
CA GLU A 402 -35.62 24.87 18.89
C GLU A 402 -35.06 24.00 17.76
N LEU A 403 -34.35 22.93 18.10
CA LEU A 403 -33.74 22.03 17.12
C LEU A 403 -34.78 21.29 16.27
N ALA A 404 -35.90 20.87 16.88
CA ALA A 404 -37.01 20.23 16.19
C ALA A 404 -37.68 21.19 15.20
N ARG A 405 -37.83 22.47 15.55
CA ARG A 405 -38.33 23.49 14.61
C ARG A 405 -37.41 23.62 13.41
N ASP A 406 -36.10 23.76 13.63
CA ASP A 406 -35.14 23.87 12.51
C ASP A 406 -35.17 22.62 11.61
N MET A 407 -35.30 21.43 12.21
CA MET A 407 -35.47 20.18 11.46
C MET A 407 -36.74 20.18 10.62
N LEU A 408 -37.87 20.65 11.17
CA LEU A 408 -39.15 20.74 10.45
C LEU A 408 -39.11 21.76 9.30
N ASP A 409 -38.31 22.82 9.46
CA ASP A 409 -38.03 23.80 8.39
C ASP A 409 -37.09 23.25 7.31
N GLY A 410 -36.68 21.97 7.40
CA GLY A 410 -35.80 21.31 6.44
C GLY A 410 -34.32 21.69 6.57
N LYS A 411 -33.93 22.29 7.70
CA LYS A 411 -32.55 22.70 7.99
C LYS A 411 -31.81 21.64 8.80
N ASN A 412 -30.48 21.71 8.81
CA ASN A 412 -29.65 20.92 9.72
C ASN A 412 -29.67 21.58 11.12
N PRO A 413 -30.23 20.93 12.16
CA PRO A 413 -30.35 21.56 13.48
C PRO A 413 -29.01 21.89 14.14
N VAL A 414 -27.99 21.06 13.94
CA VAL A 414 -26.65 21.27 14.52
C VAL A 414 -25.95 22.43 13.85
N GLU A 415 -26.05 22.50 12.52
CA GLU A 415 -25.50 23.60 11.73
C GLU A 415 -26.16 24.93 12.12
N GLU A 416 -27.48 24.99 12.19
CA GLU A 416 -28.21 26.21 12.55
C GLU A 416 -27.93 26.65 13.99
N TRP A 417 -27.81 25.70 14.92
CA TRP A 417 -27.40 26.01 16.28
C TRP A 417 -25.97 26.59 16.32
N CYS A 418 -25.02 26.01 15.58
CA CYS A 418 -23.66 26.54 15.47
C CYS A 418 -23.65 27.92 14.82
N ARG A 419 -24.47 28.14 13.78
CA ARG A 419 -24.61 29.44 13.12
C ARG A 419 -25.07 30.54 14.08
N ARG A 420 -25.98 30.21 15.00
CA ARG A 420 -26.48 31.14 16.02
C ARG A 420 -25.47 31.41 17.14
N ASN A 421 -24.76 30.39 17.60
CA ASN A 421 -23.96 30.46 18.84
C ASN A 421 -22.44 30.62 18.61
N TYR A 422 -21.95 30.20 17.44
CA TYR A 422 -20.54 30.18 17.05
C TYR A 422 -20.36 30.63 15.58
N PRO A 423 -20.77 31.86 15.21
CA PRO A 423 -20.71 32.31 13.81
C PRO A 423 -19.30 32.27 13.22
N ASP A 424 -18.27 32.40 14.05
CA ASP A 424 -16.86 32.42 13.63
C ASP A 424 -16.39 31.10 12.99
N ILE A 425 -17.00 29.95 13.31
CA ILE A 425 -16.58 28.66 12.73
C ILE A 425 -17.20 28.41 11.34
N MET A 426 -18.19 29.21 10.93
CA MET A 426 -18.99 28.94 9.74
C MET A 426 -18.26 29.20 8.42
N SER A 427 -17.15 29.95 8.42
CA SER A 427 -16.42 30.28 7.18
C SER A 427 -15.64 29.10 6.60
N ASN A 428 -15.25 28.15 7.45
CA ASN A 428 -14.29 27.10 7.11
C ASN A 428 -14.89 25.69 7.21
N ILE A 429 -16.13 25.57 7.71
CA ILE A 429 -16.78 24.29 7.96
C ILE A 429 -17.95 24.09 7.00
N SER A 430 -18.04 22.89 6.44
CA SER A 430 -19.13 22.44 5.59
C SER A 430 -19.77 21.19 6.21
N TRP A 431 -21.08 21.20 6.45
CA TRP A 431 -21.83 20.03 6.89
C TRP A 431 -22.36 19.27 5.67
N LEU A 432 -21.91 18.04 5.47
CA LEU A 432 -22.46 17.17 4.44
C LEU A 432 -23.80 16.60 4.88
N LYS A 433 -24.73 16.50 3.94
CA LYS A 433 -26.05 15.90 4.19
C LYS A 433 -25.98 14.39 4.15
N LYS A 434 -27.00 13.73 4.71
CA LYS A 434 -27.16 12.28 4.60
C LYS A 434 -27.21 11.86 3.13
N GLY A 435 -26.25 11.02 2.72
CA GLY A 435 -26.11 10.54 1.34
C GLY A 435 -25.47 11.54 0.36
N GLU A 436 -24.89 12.64 0.86
CA GLU A 436 -24.11 13.56 0.05
C GLU A 436 -22.66 13.07 -0.05
N ASP A 437 -22.18 12.93 -1.28
CA ASP A 437 -20.82 12.48 -1.56
C ASP A 437 -19.98 13.58 -2.19
N ILE A 438 -18.77 13.79 -1.68
CA ILE A 438 -17.73 14.56 -2.37
C ILE A 438 -16.78 13.60 -3.07
N ARG A 439 -16.56 13.82 -4.37
CA ARG A 439 -15.60 13.06 -5.17
C ARG A 439 -14.34 13.87 -5.42
N ILE A 440 -13.20 13.30 -5.07
CA ILE A 440 -11.86 13.87 -5.28
C ILE A 440 -11.05 12.85 -6.06
N ASP A 441 -10.65 13.20 -7.28
CA ASP A 441 -9.87 12.32 -8.17
C ASP A 441 -10.43 10.89 -8.32
N GLY A 442 -11.76 10.77 -8.29
CA GLY A 442 -12.46 9.49 -8.40
C GLY A 442 -12.65 8.73 -7.08
N ILE A 443 -12.14 9.25 -5.96
CA ILE A 443 -12.35 8.73 -4.61
C ILE A 443 -13.55 9.42 -3.97
N ILE A 444 -14.44 8.66 -3.34
CA ILE A 444 -15.58 9.17 -2.55
C ILE A 444 -15.10 9.42 -1.12
N MET A 445 -15.35 10.63 -0.59
CA MET A 445 -14.81 11.12 0.68
C MET A 445 -15.88 11.28 1.78
N SER A 446 -17.02 10.60 1.64
CA SER A 446 -18.22 10.70 2.49
C SER A 446 -18.59 9.39 3.19
#